data_AF-A0A097IJE0-F1
#
_entry.id   AF-A0A097IJE0-F1
#
_cell.length_a   1.000
_cell.length_b   1.000
_cell.length_c   1.000
_cell.angle_alpha   90.00
_cell.angle_beta   90.00
_cell.angle_gamma   90.00
#
_symmetry.space_group_name_H-M   'P 1'
#
loop_
_entity.id
_entity.type
_entity.pdbx_description
1 polymer ?
#
loop_
_entity_poly.entity_id
_entity_poly.type
_entity_poly.pdbx_seq_one_letter_code
_entity_poly.pdbx_strand_id
1 'polypeptide(L)'
;MSMLDHDHDLDIDTERTRALARDLRSAATLTPLPAYSLPALPGPTAAVTSSLGSALGALQRRSRIFASHLDALSTDAETFIGNVRSTDSSLGGTFGATL
;
A
#
# COMPACT_ATOMS: atom_id res chain seq x y z
N MET A 1 46.90 -6.94 1.67
CA MET A 1 45.64 -7.55 2.15
C MET A 1 44.60 -6.45 2.09
N SER A 2 43.94 -6.33 0.93
CA SER A 2 43.02 -5.23 0.63
C SER A 2 41.65 -5.62 1.16
N MET A 3 41.24 -5.05 2.28
CA MET A 3 39.87 -5.16 2.77
C MET A 3 39.03 -4.16 1.98
N LEU A 4 38.12 -4.71 1.19
CA LEU A 4 37.09 -3.98 0.48
C LEU A 4 36.13 -3.39 1.51
N ASP A 5 36.33 -2.12 1.88
CA ASP A 5 35.24 -1.30 2.40
C ASP A 5 34.25 -1.08 1.25
N HIS A 6 33.32 -2.03 1.12
CA HIS A 6 32.07 -1.76 0.42
C HIS A 6 31.28 -0.82 1.34
N ASP A 7 31.46 0.48 1.16
CA ASP A 7 30.40 1.44 1.48
C ASP A 7 29.14 0.91 0.76
N HIS A 8 28.24 0.30 1.53
CA HIS A 8 26.87 0.10 1.08
C HIS A 8 26.22 1.47 1.08
N ASP A 9 26.56 2.26 0.05
CA ASP A 9 25.78 3.41 -0.31
C ASP A 9 24.36 2.88 -0.57
N LEU A 10 23.44 3.23 0.32
CA LEU A 10 22.04 2.86 0.19
C LEU A 10 21.54 3.65 -1.03
N ASP A 11 21.65 3.04 -2.21
CA ASP A 11 21.10 3.58 -3.46
C ASP A 11 19.57 3.53 -3.36
N ILE A 12 19.00 4.56 -2.75
CA ILE A 12 17.56 4.71 -2.59
C ILE A 12 16.98 5.15 -3.92
N ASP A 13 16.46 4.19 -4.67
CA ASP A 13 15.71 4.45 -5.91
C ASP A 13 14.33 5.05 -5.60
N THR A 14 14.30 6.38 -5.50
CA THR A 14 13.09 7.15 -5.22
C THR A 14 12.05 7.07 -6.34
N GLU A 15 12.47 6.89 -7.60
CA GLU A 15 11.55 6.78 -8.73
C GLU A 15 10.85 5.42 -8.74
N ARG A 16 11.58 4.33 -8.49
CA ARG A 16 10.98 3.01 -8.32
C ARG A 16 10.04 2.98 -7.12
N THR A 17 10.41 3.61 -6.01
CA THR A 17 9.54 3.71 -4.83
C THR A 17 8.26 4.50 -5.15
N ARG A 18 8.35 5.57 -5.95
CA ARG A 18 7.19 6.35 -6.39
C ARG A 18 6.28 5.56 -7.33
N ALA A 19 6.86 4.80 -8.26
CA ALA A 19 6.09 3.91 -9.13
C ALA A 19 5.31 2.88 -8.31
N LEU A 20 5.98 2.24 -7.34
CA LEU A 20 5.34 1.28 -6.43
C LEU A 20 4.23 1.91 -5.59
N ALA A 21 4.42 3.13 -5.08
CA ALA A 21 3.37 3.85 -4.35
C ALA A 21 2.11 4.07 -5.21
N ARG A 22 2.29 4.45 -6.49
CA ARG A 22 1.17 4.61 -7.43
C ARG A 22 0.47 3.29 -7.72
N ASP A 23 1.22 2.21 -7.91
CA ASP A 23 0.67 0.88 -8.15
C ASP A 23 -0.14 0.38 -6.94
N LEU A 24 0.38 0.59 -5.72
CA LEU A 24 -0.33 0.27 -4.48
C LEU A 24 -1.62 1.08 -4.34
N ARG A 25 -1.58 2.38 -4.63
CA ARG A 25 -2.78 3.23 -4.60
C ARG A 25 -3.79 2.81 -5.68
N SER A 26 -3.34 2.45 -6.88
CA SER A 26 -4.21 1.90 -7.92
C SER A 26 -4.85 0.59 -7.46
N ALA A 27 -4.06 -0.34 -6.93
CA ALA A 27 -4.57 -1.60 -6.38
C ALA A 27 -5.57 -1.37 -5.23
N ALA A 28 -5.33 -0.38 -4.36
CA ALA A 28 -6.25 0.00 -3.28
C ALA A 28 -7.62 0.42 -3.82
N THR A 29 -7.68 1.10 -4.97
CA THR A 29 -8.97 1.49 -5.60
C THR A 29 -9.72 0.32 -6.24
N LEU A 30 -8.99 -0.70 -6.72
CA LEU A 30 -9.56 -1.86 -7.42
C LEU A 30 -9.93 -3.02 -6.49
N THR A 31 -9.34 -3.05 -5.29
CA THR A 31 -9.51 -4.13 -4.31
C THR A 31 -10.93 -4.25 -3.71
N PRO A 32 -11.64 -3.16 -3.36
CA PRO A 32 -12.93 -3.26 -2.68
C PRO A 32 -13.95 -4.01 -3.52
N LEU A 33 -14.47 -5.12 -2.99
CA LEU A 33 -15.52 -5.87 -3.65
C LEU A 33 -16.85 -5.10 -3.57
N PRO A 34 -17.66 -5.13 -4.64
CA PRO A 34 -18.97 -4.51 -4.64
C PRO A 34 -19.87 -5.15 -3.58
N ALA A 35 -20.83 -4.38 -3.09
CA ALA A 35 -21.86 -4.94 -2.21
C ALA A 35 -22.72 -5.90 -3.02
N TYR A 36 -22.86 -7.13 -2.53
CA TYR A 36 -23.74 -8.12 -3.11
C TYR A 36 -24.83 -8.50 -2.10
N SER A 37 -26.08 -8.33 -2.50
CA SER A 37 -27.25 -8.77 -1.75
C SER A 37 -27.81 -10.03 -2.40
N LEU A 38 -28.02 -11.07 -1.60
CA LEU A 38 -28.71 -12.26 -2.06
C LEU A 38 -30.23 -12.04 -1.93
N PRO A 39 -31.03 -12.52 -2.90
CA PRO A 39 -32.48 -12.48 -2.78
C PRO A 39 -32.93 -13.37 -1.60
N ALA A 40 -33.86 -12.88 -0.79
CA ALA A 40 -34.44 -13.66 0.29
C ALA A 40 -35.29 -14.80 -0.30
N LEU A 41 -34.85 -16.04 -0.11
CA LEU A 41 -35.57 -17.23 -0.58
C LEU A 41 -36.32 -17.87 0.59
N PRO A 42 -37.64 -18.11 0.47
CA PRO A 42 -38.40 -18.82 1.49
C PRO A 42 -38.09 -20.32 1.49
N GLY A 43 -38.34 -20.98 2.63
CA GLY A 43 -38.25 -22.44 2.76
C GLY A 43 -36.85 -22.96 3.10
N PRO A 44 -36.52 -24.22 2.76
CA PRO A 44 -35.34 -24.92 3.26
C PRO A 44 -34.00 -24.29 2.81
N THR A 45 -34.02 -23.48 1.75
CA THR A 45 -32.84 -22.75 1.25
C THR A 45 -32.56 -21.44 1.99
N ALA A 46 -33.44 -21.00 2.90
CA ALA A 46 -33.28 -19.76 3.66
C ALA A 46 -32.00 -19.77 4.51
N ALA A 47 -31.69 -20.89 5.16
CA ALA A 47 -30.49 -21.04 5.98
C ALA A 47 -29.20 -20.93 5.14
N VAL A 48 -29.19 -21.57 3.97
CA VAL A 48 -28.06 -21.49 3.02
C VAL A 48 -27.87 -20.08 2.50
N THR A 49 -28.97 -19.41 2.12
CA THR A 49 -28.96 -18.03 1.61
C THR A 49 -28.44 -17.06 2.68
N SER A 50 -28.84 -17.23 3.94
CA SER A 50 -28.36 -16.44 5.07
C SER A 50 -26.86 -16.65 5.34
N SER A 51 -26.40 -17.90 5.29
CA SER A 51 -24.99 -18.25 5.47
C SER A 51 -24.11 -17.67 4.35
N LEU A 52 -24.52 -17.81 3.09
CA LEU A 52 -23.84 -17.19 1.96
C LEU A 52 -23.84 -15.65 2.08
N GLY A 53 -24.96 -15.04 2.49
CA GLY A 53 -25.03 -13.59 2.67
C GLY A 53 -24.06 -13.09 3.73
N SER A 54 -23.92 -13.84 4.83
CA SER A 54 -22.95 -13.55 5.89
C SER A 54 -21.51 -13.70 5.41
N ALA A 55 -21.22 -14.75 4.62
CA ALA A 55 -19.90 -14.99 4.04
C ALA A 55 -19.51 -13.89 3.03
N LEU A 56 -20.43 -13.50 2.15
CA LEU A 56 -20.23 -12.39 1.21
C LEU A 56 -20.00 -11.07 1.95
N GLY A 57 -20.78 -10.79 3.00
CA GLY A 57 -20.57 -9.60 3.84
C GLY A 57 -19.22 -9.60 4.54
N ALA A 58 -18.74 -10.75 5.02
CA ALA A 58 -17.42 -10.88 5.61
C ALA A 58 -16.30 -10.67 4.58
N LEU A 59 -16.45 -11.24 3.38
CA LEU A 59 -15.51 -11.07 2.28
C LEU A 59 -15.43 -9.61 1.84
N GLN A 60 -16.58 -8.93 1.73
CA GLN A 60 -16.64 -7.51 1.42
C GLN A 60 -15.89 -6.67 2.45
N ARG A 61 -16.12 -6.91 3.75
CA ARG A 61 -15.38 -6.21 4.82
C ARG A 61 -13.88 -6.45 4.72
N ARG A 62 -13.44 -7.69 4.49
CA ARG A 62 -12.02 -8.02 4.31
C ARG A 62 -11.40 -7.31 3.11
N SER A 63 -12.10 -7.24 1.98
CA SER A 63 -11.61 -6.51 0.81
C SER A 63 -11.37 -5.03 1.08
N ARG A 64 -12.25 -4.39 1.86
CA ARG A 64 -12.08 -2.98 2.27
C ARG A 64 -10.89 -2.78 3.21
N ILE A 65 -10.68 -3.71 4.14
CA ILE A 65 -9.51 -3.69 5.02
C ILE A 65 -8.23 -3.82 4.19
N PHE A 66 -8.18 -4.76 3.24
CA PHE A 66 -7.02 -4.93 2.36
C PHE A 66 -6.76 -3.66 1.54
N ALA A 67 -7.80 -3.04 1.00
CA ALA A 67 -7.70 -1.76 0.30
C ALA A 67 -7.10 -0.65 1.18
N SER A 68 -7.55 -0.55 2.44
CA SER A 68 -6.99 0.45 3.38
C SER A 68 -5.52 0.21 3.71
N HIS A 69 -5.08 -1.05 3.80
CA HIS A 69 -3.66 -1.35 4.00
C HIS A 69 -2.81 -0.97 2.79
N LEU A 70 -3.29 -1.24 1.57
CA LEU A 70 -2.60 -0.84 0.35
C LEU A 70 -2.46 0.69 0.24
N ASP A 71 -3.52 1.43 0.59
CA ASP A 71 -3.49 2.89 0.61
C ASP A 71 -2.54 3.45 1.68
N ALA A 72 -2.53 2.85 2.87
CA ALA A 72 -1.59 3.21 3.93
C ALA A 72 -0.13 2.98 3.50
N LEU A 73 0.17 1.83 2.88
CA LEU A 73 1.51 1.55 2.34
C LEU A 73 1.90 2.53 1.23
N SER A 74 0.97 2.93 0.37
CA SER A 74 1.23 3.95 -0.65
C SER A 74 1.60 5.31 -0.04
N THR A 75 0.91 5.69 1.04
CA THR A 75 1.14 6.95 1.77
C THR A 75 2.47 6.93 2.52
N ASP A 76 2.82 5.80 3.13
CA ASP A 76 4.10 5.61 3.80
C ASP A 76 5.27 5.70 2.80
N ALA A 77 5.13 5.08 1.62
CA ALA A 77 6.11 5.18 0.55
C ALA A 77 6.29 6.63 0.04
N GLU A 78 5.20 7.39 -0.14
CA GLU A 78 5.27 8.81 -0.50
C GLU A 78 5.95 9.66 0.59
N THR A 79 5.67 9.37 1.86
CA THR A 79 6.28 10.04 3.02
C THR A 79 7.78 9.76 3.08
N PHE A 80 8.17 8.49 2.88
CA PHE A 80 9.58 8.09 2.83
C PHE A 80 10.36 8.83 1.75
N ILE A 81 9.83 8.90 0.51
CA ILE A 81 10.45 9.65 -0.58
C ILE A 81 10.60 11.13 -0.24
N GLY A 82 9.58 11.73 0.39
CA GLY A 82 9.62 13.11 0.85
C GLY A 82 10.76 13.37 1.85
N ASN A 83 10.92 12.45 2.81
CA ASN A 83 11.98 12.53 3.81
C ASN A 83 13.37 12.39 3.18
N VAL A 84 13.56 11.40 2.30
CA VAL A 84 14.85 11.18 1.60
C VAL A 84 15.26 12.42 0.82
N ARG A 85 14.33 13.02 0.05
CA ARG A 85 14.60 14.24 -0.72
C ARG A 85 14.94 15.44 0.17
N SER A 86 14.27 15.57 1.31
CA SER A 86 14.53 16.64 2.29
C SER A 86 15.93 16.51 2.90
N THR A 87 16.31 15.28 3.29
CA THR A 87 17.63 14.98 3.84
C THR A 87 18.74 15.25 2.81
N ASP A 88 18.57 14.80 1.57
CA ASP A 88 19.53 15.03 0.49
C ASP A 88 19.73 16.52 0.21
N SER A 89 18.63 17.29 0.16
CA SER A 89 18.68 18.75 -0.02
C SER A 89 19.43 19.46 1.13
N SER A 90 19.24 19.00 2.37
CA SER A 90 19.92 19.53 3.56
C SER A 90 21.43 19.24 3.54
N LEU A 91 21.80 18.01 3.17
CA LEU A 91 23.20 17.61 3.04
C LEU A 91 23.89 18.40 1.92
N GLY A 92 23.29 18.46 0.73
CA GLY A 92 23.81 19.25 -0.40
C GLY A 92 23.95 20.73 -0.08
N GLY A 93 22.99 21.32 0.66
CA GLY A 93 23.08 22.71 1.12
C GLY A 93 24.20 22.94 2.15
N THR A 94 24.45 21.96 3.02
CA THR A 94 25.54 22.03 4.02
C THR A 94 26.91 21.97 3.34
N PHE A 95 27.11 21.04 2.40
CA PHE A 95 28.37 20.95 1.65
C PHE A 95 28.60 22.14 0.70
N GLY A 96 27.53 22.67 0.11
CA GLY A 96 27.60 23.88 -0.71
C GLY A 96 27.88 25.16 0.08
N ALA A 97 27.61 25.19 1.39
CA ALA A 97 27.91 26.32 2.27
C ALA A 97 29.35 26.30 2.85
N THR A 98 30.05 25.16 2.73
CA THR A 98 31.43 24.97 3.20
C THR A 98 32.50 25.08 2.11
N LEU A 99 32.11 25.33 0.86
CA LEU A 99 32.99 25.64 -0.28
C LEU A 99 32.98 27.15 -0.56
#